data_AF-A0A7I7LJ12-F1
#
_entry.id   AF-A0A7I7LJ12-F1
#
_cell.length_a   1.000
_cell.length_b   1.000
_cell.length_c   1.000
_cell.angle_alpha   90.00
_cell.angle_beta   90.00
_cell.angle_gamma   90.00
#
_symmetry.space_group_name_H-M   'P 1'
#
loop_
_entity.id
_entity.type
_entity.pdbx_description
1 polymer ?
#
loop_
_entity_poly.entity_id
_entity_poly.type
_entity_poly.pdbx_seq_one_letter_code
_entity_poly.pdbx_strand_id
1 'polypeptide(L)'
;MLSFGVLGPLEMTIDGAAVPLSTPKQRAVLAALLINRNRPVAIDALIEAAWEQGAPAGARETLYAYVSKLRRLMAGAGIETRELLANMPPGYRLTVADGG
;
A
#
# COMPACT_ATOMS: atom_id res chain seq x y z
N MET A 1 12.43 10.69 -5.01
CA MET A 1 12.83 9.40 -4.37
C MET A 1 11.73 8.97 -3.40
N LEU A 2 11.23 7.74 -3.55
CA LEU A 2 10.18 7.18 -2.69
C LEU A 2 10.78 6.30 -1.60
N SER A 3 10.44 6.58 -0.36
CA SER A 3 10.89 5.81 0.80
C SER A 3 9.71 5.50 1.72
N PHE A 4 9.79 4.37 2.43
CA PHE A 4 8.78 3.95 3.39
C PHE A 4 9.42 3.81 4.78
N GLY A 5 8.84 4.46 5.78
CA GLY A 5 9.29 4.40 7.18
C GLY A 5 8.37 3.53 8.01
N VAL A 6 8.94 2.53 8.71
CA VAL A 6 8.22 1.66 9.66
C VAL A 6 8.68 1.85 11.12
N LEU A 7 9.65 2.75 11.37
CA LEU A 7 10.18 3.09 12.70
C LEU A 7 9.27 4.11 13.40
N GLY A 8 7.97 3.83 13.47
CA GLY A 8 6.95 4.76 13.94
C GLY A 8 5.59 4.53 13.27
N PRO A 9 4.65 5.51 13.30
CA PRO A 9 3.48 5.45 12.43
C PRO A 9 3.95 5.26 10.98
N LEU A 10 3.30 4.38 10.22
CA LEU A 10 3.71 4.13 8.84
C LEU A 10 3.69 5.43 8.03
N GLU A 11 4.86 5.82 7.54
CA GLU A 11 5.07 7.05 6.77
C GLU A 11 5.54 6.72 5.35
N MET A 12 4.99 7.44 4.38
CA MET A 12 5.43 7.39 2.99
C MET A 12 6.10 8.73 2.68
N THR A 13 7.34 8.71 2.21
CA THR A 13 8.08 9.92 1.85
C THR A 13 8.28 9.95 0.35
N ILE A 14 7.88 11.05 -0.29
CA ILE A 14 8.07 11.30 -1.72
C ILE A 14 8.99 12.51 -1.85
N ASP A 15 10.15 12.33 -2.46
CA ASP A 15 11.13 13.39 -2.70
C ASP A 15 11.52 14.16 -1.43
N GLY A 16 11.64 13.41 -0.32
CA GLY A 16 11.96 13.96 1.00
C GLY A 16 10.76 14.56 1.76
N ALA A 17 9.58 14.66 1.14
CA ALA A 17 8.37 15.15 1.78
C ALA A 17 7.49 14.00 2.31
N ALA A 18 7.10 14.07 3.58
CA ALA A 18 6.17 13.12 4.17
C ALA A 18 4.77 13.29 3.55
N VAL A 19 4.20 12.20 3.06
CA VAL A 19 2.88 12.15 2.45
C VAL A 19 1.92 11.44 3.41
N PRO A 20 0.92 12.16 3.94
CA PRO A 20 0.03 11.60 4.96
C PRO A 20 -0.86 10.50 4.37
N LEU A 21 -0.78 9.32 4.97
CA LEU A 21 -1.70 8.22 4.67
C LEU A 21 -3.03 8.47 5.38
N SER A 22 -4.09 8.63 4.59
CA SER A 22 -5.34 9.27 5.03
C SER A 22 -6.07 8.53 6.16
N THR A 23 -5.94 7.21 6.26
CA THR A 23 -6.66 6.43 7.29
C THR A 23 -5.77 5.34 7.91
N PRO A 24 -6.05 4.91 9.16
CA PRO A 24 -5.38 3.75 9.78
C PRO A 24 -5.48 2.48 8.93
N LYS A 25 -6.62 2.28 8.25
CA LYS A 25 -6.87 1.13 7.39
C LYS A 25 -6.01 1.18 6.11
N GLN A 26 -5.86 2.35 5.49
CA GLN A 26 -4.93 2.54 4.36
C GLN A 26 -3.48 2.27 4.79
N ARG A 27 -3.09 2.68 6.00
CA ARG A 27 -1.77 2.35 6.56
C ARG A 27 -1.60 0.85 6.77
N ALA A 28 -2.59 0.16 7.33
CA ALA A 28 -2.53 -1.29 7.52
C ALA A 28 -2.35 -2.05 6.19
N VAL A 29 -3.08 -1.65 5.14
CA VAL A 29 -2.89 -2.23 3.79
C VAL A 29 -1.47 -2.01 3.27
N LEU A 30 -0.95 -0.78 3.37
CA LEU A 30 0.41 -0.49 2.92
C LEU A 30 1.46 -1.24 3.77
N ALA A 31 1.27 -1.34 5.08
CA ALA A 31 2.14 -2.12 5.96
C ALA A 31 2.17 -3.60 5.56
N ALA A 32 1.01 -4.21 5.29
CA ALA A 32 0.93 -5.59 4.84
C ALA A 32 1.67 -5.82 3.51
N LEU A 33 1.57 -4.86 2.58
CA LEU A 33 2.32 -4.88 1.32
C LEU A 33 3.83 -4.69 1.52
N LEU A 34 4.27 -3.86 2.46
CA LEU A 34 5.68 -3.61 2.76
C LEU A 34 6.34 -4.79 3.48
N ILE A 35 5.63 -5.42 4.42
CA ILE A 35 6.05 -6.67 5.07
C ILE A 35 6.30 -7.76 4.02
N ASN A 36 5.43 -7.81 3.01
CA ASN A 36 5.51 -8.75 1.89
C ASN A 36 6.10 -8.10 0.62
N ARG A 37 7.02 -7.14 0.76
CA ARG A 37 7.61 -6.45 -0.39
C ARG A 37 8.14 -7.45 -1.41
N ASN A 38 7.99 -7.11 -2.69
CA ASN A 38 8.38 -7.93 -3.84
C ASN A 38 7.63 -9.27 -3.95
N ARG A 39 6.58 -9.50 -3.15
CA ARG A 39 5.70 -10.69 -3.20
C ARG A 39 4.22 -10.29 -3.35
N PRO A 40 3.41 -11.10 -4.05
CA PRO A 40 1.97 -10.86 -4.13
C PRO A 40 1.29 -11.17 -2.79
N VAL A 41 0.37 -10.30 -2.39
CA VAL A 41 -0.51 -10.47 -1.23
C VAL A 41 -1.96 -10.58 -1.71
N ALA A 42 -2.68 -11.59 -1.22
CA ALA A 42 -4.07 -11.82 -1.59
C ALA A 42 -4.98 -10.68 -1.11
N ILE A 43 -6.05 -10.40 -1.86
CA ILE A 43 -7.07 -9.40 -1.48
C ILE A 43 -7.64 -9.70 -0.09
N ASP A 44 -7.98 -10.96 0.18
CA ASP A 44 -8.57 -11.34 1.46
C ASP A 44 -7.60 -11.13 2.63
N ALA A 45 -6.31 -11.38 2.44
CA ALA A 45 -5.27 -11.10 3.45
C ALA A 45 -5.08 -9.59 3.69
N LEU A 46 -5.19 -8.76 2.64
CA LEU A 46 -5.15 -7.30 2.79
C LEU A 46 -6.39 -6.77 3.52
N ILE A 47 -7.55 -7.40 3.30
CA ILE A 47 -8.78 -7.08 4.02
C ILE A 47 -8.64 -7.50 5.49
N GLU A 48 -8.15 -8.69 5.76
CA GLU A 48 -7.90 -9.17 7.13
C GLU A 48 -6.91 -8.26 7.86
N ALA A 49 -5.80 -7.87 7.23
CA ALA A 49 -4.84 -6.94 7.83
C ALA A 49 -5.45 -5.57 8.14
N ALA A 50 -6.39 -5.11 7.33
CA ALA A 50 -7.04 -3.83 7.54
C ALA A 50 -8.18 -3.93 8.57
N TRP A 51 -9.09 -4.89 8.46
CA TRP A 51 -10.32 -4.96 9.25
C TRP A 51 -10.35 -6.03 10.34
N GLU A 52 -9.32 -6.88 10.43
CA GLU A 52 -9.25 -8.02 11.33
C GLU A 52 -10.51 -8.88 11.18
N GLN A 53 -11.29 -9.05 12.26
CA GLN A 53 -12.52 -9.86 12.26
C GLN A 53 -13.79 -9.08 11.84
N GLY A 54 -13.68 -7.82 11.44
CA GLY A 54 -14.81 -6.88 11.29
C GLY A 54 -14.98 -6.28 9.90
N ALA A 55 -14.65 -7.00 8.84
CA ALA A 55 -14.75 -6.48 7.47
C ALA A 55 -16.22 -6.20 7.06
N PRO A 56 -16.57 -4.97 6.62
CA PRO A 56 -17.90 -4.68 6.12
C PRO A 56 -18.13 -5.31 4.73
N ALA A 57 -19.39 -5.39 4.29
CA ALA A 57 -19.77 -5.94 2.98
C ALA A 57 -19.06 -5.25 1.78
N GLY A 58 -18.57 -4.00 1.95
CA GLY A 58 -17.84 -3.22 0.95
C GLY A 58 -16.31 -3.17 1.15
N ALA A 59 -15.72 -4.09 1.91
CA ALA A 59 -14.27 -4.06 2.22
C ALA A 59 -13.39 -4.15 0.94
N ARG A 60 -13.79 -4.98 -0.03
CA ARG A 60 -13.10 -5.11 -1.33
C ARG A 60 -13.09 -3.80 -2.12
N GLU A 61 -14.25 -3.14 -2.22
CA GLU A 61 -14.36 -1.84 -2.90
C GLU A 61 -13.53 -0.77 -2.19
N THR A 62 -13.54 -0.78 -0.87
CA THR A 62 -12.74 0.13 -0.05
C THR A 62 -11.24 -0.12 -0.25
N LEU A 63 -10.81 -1.38 -0.33
CA LEU A 63 -9.43 -1.75 -0.65
C LEU A 63 -9.02 -1.21 -2.03
N TYR A 64 -9.86 -1.38 -3.06
CA TYR A 64 -9.59 -0.84 -4.40
C TYR A 64 -9.46 0.68 -4.40
N ALA A 65 -10.27 1.38 -3.61
CA ALA A 65 -10.15 2.82 -3.42
C ALA A 65 -8.82 3.21 -2.76
N TYR A 66 -8.36 2.45 -1.75
CA TYR A 66 -7.07 2.68 -1.10
C TYR A 66 -5.90 2.45 -2.06
N VAL A 67 -5.88 1.34 -2.79
CA VAL A 67 -4.87 1.06 -3.82
C VAL A 67 -4.84 2.16 -4.87
N SER A 68 -6.01 2.60 -5.34
CA SER A 68 -6.11 3.68 -6.33
C SER A 68 -5.57 5.01 -5.81
N LYS A 69 -5.84 5.34 -4.53
CA LYS A 69 -5.27 6.53 -3.88
C LYS A 69 -3.75 6.42 -3.74
N LEU A 70 -3.23 5.27 -3.30
CA LEU A 70 -1.79 5.03 -3.21
C LEU A 70 -1.11 5.22 -4.58
N ARG A 71 -1.68 4.64 -5.66
CA ARG A 71 -1.19 4.85 -7.02
C ARG A 71 -1.22 6.33 -7.40
N ARG A 72 -2.27 7.09 -7.10
CA ARG A 72 -2.30 8.52 -7.42
C ARG A 72 -1.21 9.30 -6.70
N LEU A 73 -0.94 8.98 -5.43
CA LEU A 73 0.13 9.64 -4.66
C LEU A 73 1.50 9.34 -5.27
N MET A 74 1.77 8.08 -5.61
CA MET A 74 3.04 7.66 -6.24
C MET A 74 3.18 8.23 -7.67
N ALA A 75 2.10 8.31 -8.43
CA ALA A 75 2.10 8.92 -9.77
C ALA A 75 2.37 10.43 -9.71
N GLY A 76 1.89 11.13 -8.66
CA GLY A 76 2.21 12.53 -8.41
C GLY A 76 3.71 12.79 -8.17
N ALA A 77 4.47 11.76 -7.81
CA ALA A 77 5.92 11.78 -7.70
C ALA A 77 6.67 11.47 -9.01
N GLY A 78 5.94 11.26 -10.12
CA GLY A 78 6.52 10.81 -11.39
C GLY A 78 6.98 9.34 -11.38
N ILE A 79 6.45 8.52 -10.47
CA ILE A 79 6.85 7.11 -10.34
C ILE A 79 5.89 6.21 -11.13
N GLU A 80 6.44 5.26 -11.89
CA GLU A 80 5.66 4.27 -12.64
C GLU A 80 4.92 3.31 -11.71
N THR A 81 3.62 3.58 -11.52
CA THR A 81 2.82 2.91 -10.48
C THR A 81 2.31 1.53 -10.84
N ARG A 82 2.29 1.18 -12.13
CA ARG A 82 1.85 -0.14 -12.59
C ARG A 82 2.82 -1.24 -12.18
N GLU A 83 4.11 -0.94 -12.16
CA GLU A 83 5.15 -1.89 -11.74
C GLU A 83 5.39 -1.84 -10.22
N LEU A 84 5.36 -0.63 -9.66
CA LEU A 84 5.52 -0.41 -8.22
C LEU A 84 4.38 -1.02 -7.42
N LEU A 85 3.11 -0.81 -7.79
CA LEU A 85 1.95 -1.41 -7.12
C LEU A 85 1.09 -2.14 -8.15
N ALA A 86 1.53 -3.33 -8.51
CA ALA A 86 0.95 -4.15 -9.56
C ALA A 86 -0.31 -4.89 -9.08
N ASN A 87 -1.33 -5.01 -9.94
CA ASN A 87 -2.36 -6.04 -9.78
C ASN A 87 -1.73 -7.38 -10.19
N MET A 88 -1.60 -8.32 -9.25
CA MET A 88 -0.99 -9.62 -9.49
C MET A 88 -1.79 -10.69 -8.74
N PRO A 89 -2.46 -11.63 -9.43
CA PRO A 89 -3.22 -12.69 -8.77
C PRO A 89 -2.38 -13.40 -7.70
N PRO A 90 -2.92 -13.62 -6.48
CA PRO A 90 -4.30 -13.42 -6.05
C PRO A 90 -4.66 -12.00 -5.51
N GLY A 91 -3.81 -10.98 -5.69
CA GLY A 91 -4.13 -9.62 -5.27
C GLY A 91 -3.15 -8.56 -5.76
N TYR A 92 -2.30 -8.05 -4.86
CA TYR A 92 -1.41 -6.91 -5.12
C TYR A 92 0.03 -7.21 -4.75
N ARG A 93 0.97 -6.68 -5.54
CA ARG A 93 2.40 -6.71 -5.21
C ARG A 93 2.95 -5.30 -5.14
N LEU A 94 3.63 -4.97 -4.05
CA LEU A 94 4.42 -3.75 -3.93
C LEU A 94 5.89 -4.07 -4.21
N THR A 95 6.43 -3.50 -5.28
CA THR A 95 7.82 -3.67 -5.70
C THR A 95 8.66 -2.53 -5.13
N VAL A 96 9.43 -2.78 -4.09
CA VAL A 96 10.30 -1.76 -3.49
C VAL A 96 11.73 -2.14 -3.86
N ALA A 97 12.46 -1.22 -4.48
CA ALA A 97 13.90 -1.38 -4.65
C ALA A 97 14.50 -1.46 -3.23
N ASP A 98 15.19 -2.55 -2.90
CA ASP A 98 15.95 -2.59 -1.65
C ASP A 98 16.95 -1.43 -1.73
N GLY A 99 16.76 -0.42 -0.87
CA GLY A 99 17.75 0.62 -0.68
C GLY A 99 19.02 -0.07 -0.22
N GLY A 100 20.07 0.00 -1.04
CA GLY A 100 21.44 -0.30 -0.63
C GLY A 100 21.93 0.69 0.41
#